data_AF-A0A9D1JL74-F1
#
_entry.id   AF-A0A9D1JL74-F1
#
_cell.length_a   1.000
_cell.length_b   1.000
_cell.length_c   1.000
_cell.angle_alpha   90.00
_cell.angle_beta   90.00
_cell.angle_gamma   90.00
#
_symmetry.space_group_name_H-M   'P 1'
#
loop_
_entity.id
_entity.type
_entity.pdbx_description
1 polymer ?
#
loop_
_entity_poly.entity_id
_entity_poly.type
_entity_poly.pdbx_seq_one_letter_code
_entity_poly.pdbx_strand_id
1 'polypeptide(L)' 'MNMKVYNCKNPDENPLPSWLLASPPKEEPPTEEQEQDARVRKFKSCPDSFFPSFCPPGKPKK' A
#
# COMPACT_ATOMS: atom_id res chain seq x y z
N MET A 1 -35.56 -6.16 -11.18
CA MET A 1 -34.12 -5.92 -10.97
C MET A 1 -33.62 -6.97 -10.01
N ASN A 2 -32.77 -7.91 -10.47
CA ASN A 2 -32.19 -8.92 -9.59
C ASN A 2 -30.99 -8.31 -8.87
N MET A 3 -31.15 -7.91 -7.61
CA MET A 3 -30.03 -7.55 -6.75
C MET A 3 -29.30 -8.82 -6.33
N LYS A 4 -28.02 -8.96 -6.71
CA LYS A 4 -27.16 -9.99 -6.12
C LYS A 4 -26.92 -9.61 -4.66
N VAL A 5 -27.36 -10.45 -3.75
CA VAL A 5 -27.00 -10.35 -2.33
C VAL A 5 -25.60 -10.90 -2.17
N TYR A 6 -24.64 -10.02 -1.88
CA TYR A 6 -23.25 -10.41 -1.64
C TYR A 6 -23.10 -11.01 -0.23
N ASN A 7 -22.44 -12.17 -0.13
CA ASN A 7 -22.18 -12.82 1.15
C ASN A 7 -20.72 -12.64 1.58
N CYS A 8 -20.46 -11.69 2.49
CA CYS A 8 -19.11 -11.42 3.00
C CYS A 8 -18.47 -12.60 3.74
N LYS A 9 -19.23 -13.63 4.13
CA LYS A 9 -18.73 -14.85 4.79
C LYS A 9 -18.37 -15.96 3.80
N ASN A 10 -18.72 -15.82 2.52
CA ASN A 10 -18.36 -16.79 1.51
C ASN A 10 -16.94 -16.51 0.99
N PRO A 11 -15.95 -17.38 1.21
CA PRO A 11 -14.58 -17.16 0.75
C PRO A 11 -14.44 -17.13 -0.78
N ASP A 12 -15.37 -17.76 -1.51
CA ASP A 12 -15.36 -17.73 -2.99
C ASP A 12 -15.87 -16.38 -3.54
N GLU A 13 -16.75 -15.70 -2.80
CA GLU A 13 -17.22 -14.35 -3.14
C GLU A 13 -16.33 -13.25 -2.54
N ASN A 14 -15.66 -13.53 -1.42
CA ASN A 14 -14.78 -12.62 -0.68
C ASN A 14 -13.36 -13.20 -0.51
N PRO A 15 -12.62 -13.46 -1.61
CA PRO A 15 -11.29 -14.04 -1.51
C PRO A 15 -10.31 -13.06 -0.87
N LEU A 16 -9.35 -13.61 -0.11
CA LEU A 16 -8.26 -12.80 0.43
C LEU A 16 -7.40 -12.25 -0.72
N PRO A 17 -7.11 -10.94 -0.74
CA PRO A 17 -6.25 -10.37 -1.75
C PRO A 17 -4.81 -10.89 -1.59
N SER A 18 -4.11 -10.99 -2.71
CA SER A 18 -2.77 -11.60 -2.79
C SER A 18 -1.71 -10.96 -1.90
N TRP A 19 -1.89 -9.70 -1.48
CA TRP A 19 -0.97 -9.00 -0.58
C TRP A 19 -1.21 -9.30 0.91
N LEU A 20 -2.37 -9.86 1.27
CA LEU A 20 -2.62 -10.43 2.61
C LEU A 20 -2.17 -11.87 2.71
N LEU A 21 -2.09 -12.57 1.58
CA LEU A 21 -1.49 -13.88 1.51
C LEU A 21 0.02 -13.68 1.70
N ALA A 22 0.55 -14.20 2.80
CA ALA A 22 1.97 -14.09 3.14
C ALA A 22 2.81 -14.46 1.91
N SER A 23 3.41 -13.45 1.28
CA SER A 23 4.33 -13.69 0.17
C SER A 23 5.61 -14.29 0.77
N PRO A 24 6.21 -15.32 0.15
CA PRO A 24 7.49 -15.83 0.61
C PRO A 24 8.53 -14.69 0.52
N PRO A 25 9.43 -14.55 1.49
CA PRO A 25 10.44 -13.50 1.46
C PRO A 25 11.30 -13.68 0.21
N LYS A 26 11.28 -12.71 -0.70
CA LYS A 26 12.30 -12.56 -1.74
C LYS A 26 13.29 -11.52 -1.25
N GLU A 27 14.52 -12.00 -1.07
CA GLU A 27 15.73 -11.27 -0.66
C GLU A 27 15.69 -10.74 0.77
N GLU A 28 16.76 -11.01 1.53
CA GLU A 28 16.96 -10.51 2.89
C GLU A 28 16.91 -8.97 2.85
N PRO A 29 15.81 -8.36 3.32
CA PRO A 29 15.74 -6.91 3.43
C PRO A 29 16.62 -6.49 4.62
N PRO A 30 17.03 -5.20 4.69
CA PRO A 30 17.56 -4.64 5.92
C PRO A 30 16.65 -5.02 7.10
N THR A 31 17.22 -5.31 8.27
CA THR A 31 16.47 -5.71 9.47
C THR A 31 15.30 -4.75 9.68
N GLU A 32 14.13 -5.26 10.06
CA GLU A 32 12.88 -4.49 10.24
C GLU A 32 13.12 -3.21 11.08
N GLU A 33 14.00 -3.30 12.06
CA GLU A 33 14.48 -2.21 12.92
C GLU A 33 15.21 -1.10 12.15
N GLN A 34 16.11 -1.45 11.24
CA GLN A 34 16.88 -0.50 10.42
C GLN A 34 15.98 0.20 9.39
N GLU A 35 15.02 -0.54 8.83
CA GLU A 35 14.09 0.02 7.86
C GLU A 35 13.09 0.98 8.55
N GLN A 36 12.64 0.64 9.75
CA GLN A 36 11.79 1.49 10.57
C GLN A 36 12.49 2.81 10.92
N ASP A 37 13.75 2.74 11.36
CA ASP A 37 14.52 3.93 11.75
C ASP A 37 14.76 4.88 10.57
N ALA A 38 15.08 4.33 9.39
CA ALA A 38 15.24 5.11 8.16
C ALA A 38 13.94 5.79 7.73
N ARG A 39 12.80 5.10 7.80
CA ARG A 39 11.47 5.66 7.50
C ARG A 39 11.11 6.79 8.45
N VAL A 40 11.35 6.62 9.75
CA VAL A 40 11.08 7.66 10.76
C VAL A 40 11.94 8.89 10.55
N ARG A 41 13.24 8.72 10.25
CA ARG A 41 14.14 9.86 9.97
C ARG A 41 13.71 10.63 8.73
N LYS A 42 13.33 9.93 7.66
CA LYS A 42 12.84 10.55 6.41
C LYS A 42 11.51 11.28 6.60
N PHE A 43 10.60 10.71 7.40
CA PHE A 43 9.34 11.36 7.75
C PHE A 43 9.58 12.63 8.56
N LYS A 44 10.50 12.60 9.54
CA LYS A 44 10.84 13.77 10.36
C LYS A 44 11.47 14.90 9.53
N SER A 45 12.25 14.58 8.49
CA SER A 45 12.89 15.59 7.66
C SER A 45 11.95 16.21 6.62
N CYS A 46 11.03 15.42 6.07
CA CYS A 46 10.04 15.91 5.11
C CYS A 46 8.75 15.08 5.19
N PRO A 47 7.82 15.43 6.09
CA PRO A 47 6.59 14.65 6.28
C PRO A 47 5.71 14.67 5.04
N ASP A 48 5.70 15.78 4.30
CA ASP A 48 4.94 15.95 3.08
C ASP A 48 5.41 15.02 1.94
N SER A 49 6.68 14.58 1.97
CA SER A 49 7.21 13.63 0.98
C SER A 49 6.61 12.22 1.11
N PHE A 50 5.97 11.92 2.25
CA PHE A 50 5.28 10.65 2.45
C PHE A 50 3.98 10.59 1.66
N PHE A 51 3.35 11.74 1.42
CA PHE A 51 2.10 11.82 0.71
C PHE A 51 2.34 12.07 -0.78
N PRO A 52 1.67 11.34 -1.67
CA PRO A 52 1.65 11.69 -3.08
C PRO A 52 1.20 13.14 -3.25
N SER A 53 1.82 13.86 -4.19
CA SER A 53 1.35 15.19 -4.54
C SER A 53 -0.10 15.11 -5.03
N PHE A 54 -0.97 15.93 -4.43
CA PHE A 54 -2.39 15.96 -4.77
C PHE A 54 -2.61 16.34 -6.24
N CYS A 55 -1.73 17.19 -6.77
CA CYS A 55 -1.68 17.51 -8.18
C CYS A 55 -0.69 16.55 -8.86
N PRO A 56 -1.09 15.78 -9.88
CA PRO A 56 -0.11 15.12 -10.73
C PRO A 56 0.85 16.19 -11.28
N PRO A 57 2.14 15.87 -11.52
CA PRO A 57 3.05 16.80 -12.19
C PRO A 57 2.51 17.06 -13.60
N GLY A 58 1.66 18.07 -13.70
CA GLY A 58 1.05 18.50 -14.94
C GLY A 58 2.16 19.03 -15.83
N LYS A 59 2.34 18.41 -16.99
CA LYS A 59 3.08 19.06 -18.08
C LYS A 59 2.39 20.41 -18.31
N PRO A 60 3.12 21.55 -18.31
CA PRO A 60 2.52 22.82 -18.66
C PRO A 60 1.89 22.66 -20.05
N LYS A 61 0.57 22.88 -20.15
CA LYS A 61 -0.03 23.08 -21.46
C LYS A 61 0.48 24.43 -21.96
N LYS A 62 1.07 24.39 -23.16
CA LYS A 62 1.61 25.54 -23.89
C LYS A 62 0.59 26.64 -24.06
#